data_AF-A0A966Y4P7-F1
#
_entry.id   AF-A0A966Y4P7-F1
#
_cell.length_a   1.000
_cell.length_b   1.000
_cell.length_c   1.000
_cell.angle_alpha   90.00
_cell.angle_beta   90.00
_cell.angle_gamma   90.00
#
_symmetry.space_group_name_H-M   'P 1'
#
loop_
_entity.id
_entity.type
_entity.pdbx_description
1 polymer ?
#
loop_
_entity_poly.entity_id
_entity_poly.type
_entity_poly.pdbx_seq_one_letter_code
_entity_poly.pdbx_strand_id
1 'polypeptide(L)'
;MSCGALPGRRPRLCRRAPDRLAAADCVARKVPLISGWSEIAHAGALFTYGPNLQEAYKRLALYVVRVLDGAAAATLPIEQPTVLEFVINQKTAAALGLTLPPALLAQADEIIE
;
A
#
# COMPACT_ATOMS: atom_id res chain seq x y z
N MET A 1 19.56 -15.83 -13.94
CA MET A 1 20.12 -15.32 -15.21
C MET A 1 19.70 -13.86 -15.34
N SER A 2 20.60 -12.93 -15.01
CA SER A 2 20.32 -11.50 -14.98
C SER A 2 20.17 -10.95 -16.39
N CYS A 3 19.01 -10.38 -16.70
CA CYS A 3 18.80 -9.63 -17.93
C CYS A 3 19.39 -8.22 -17.71
N GLY A 4 20.54 -7.96 -18.32
CA GLY A 4 21.20 -6.65 -18.28
C GLY A 4 20.32 -5.56 -18.87
N ALA A 5 20.21 -4.44 -18.16
CA ALA A 5 19.53 -3.24 -18.61
C ALA A 5 20.36 -2.55 -19.71
N LEU A 6 19.81 -2.49 -20.92
CA LEU A 6 20.32 -1.61 -21.98
C LEU A 6 19.82 -0.18 -21.72
N PRO A 7 20.67 0.85 -21.87
CA PRO A 7 20.28 2.24 -21.63
C PRO A 7 19.25 2.67 -22.68
N GLY A 8 18.06 3.07 -22.22
CA GLY A 8 17.00 3.65 -23.07
C GLY A 8 15.84 2.74 -23.46
N ARG A 9 15.82 1.45 -23.06
CA ARG A 9 14.66 0.58 -23.27
C ARG A 9 13.89 0.40 -21.96
N ARG A 10 12.64 0.90 -21.92
CA ARG A 10 11.70 0.60 -20.82
C ARG A 10 11.72 -0.92 -20.58
N PRO A 11 11.93 -1.38 -19.34
CA PRO A 11 12.05 -2.80 -19.05
C PRO A 11 10.80 -3.50 -19.58
N ARG A 12 11.00 -4.53 -20.41
CA ARG A 12 9.90 -5.36 -20.89
C ARG A 12 9.12 -5.83 -19.68
N LEU A 13 7.81 -5.61 -19.74
CA LEU A 13 6.79 -5.94 -18.76
C LEU A 13 6.90 -7.43 -18.36
N CYS A 14 7.81 -7.73 -17.45
CA CYS A 14 7.83 -9.00 -16.75
C CYS A 14 6.68 -8.88 -15.75
N ARG A 15 5.67 -9.74 -15.87
CA ARG A 15 4.38 -9.76 -15.14
C ARG A 15 4.46 -9.76 -13.59
N ARG A 16 5.62 -9.48 -13.00
CA ARG A 16 5.87 -9.42 -11.56
C ARG A 16 5.59 -7.98 -11.06
N ALA A 17 4.38 -7.78 -10.55
CA ALA A 17 3.93 -6.66 -9.71
C ALA A 17 4.02 -5.25 -10.35
N PRO A 18 2.93 -4.70 -10.93
CA PRO A 18 2.92 -3.33 -11.47
C PRO A 18 3.25 -2.26 -10.42
N ASP A 19 2.89 -2.49 -9.16
CA ASP A 19 3.04 -1.51 -8.08
C ASP A 19 4.51 -1.23 -7.74
N ARG A 20 5.36 -2.26 -7.84
CA ARG A 20 6.80 -2.16 -7.56
C ARG A 20 7.54 -1.37 -8.63
N LEU A 21 7.11 -1.50 -9.89
CA LEU A 21 7.64 -0.73 -11.02
C LEU A 21 7.23 0.75 -10.91
N ALA A 22 5.96 1.01 -10.59
CA ALA A 22 5.48 2.37 -10.41
C ALA A 22 6.21 3.09 -9.27
N ALA A 23 6.37 2.43 -8.12
CA ALA A 23 7.10 2.97 -6.98
C ALA A 23 8.58 3.26 -7.32
N ALA A 24 9.27 2.33 -7.98
CA ALA A 24 10.65 2.52 -8.38
C ALA A 24 10.83 3.68 -9.38
N ASP A 25 9.93 3.80 -10.36
CA ASP A 25 9.95 4.90 -11.34
C ASP A 25 9.70 6.26 -10.66
N CYS A 26 8.81 6.32 -9.67
CA CYS A 26 8.56 7.52 -8.87
C CYS A 26 9.82 7.97 -8.12
N VAL A 27 10.52 7.04 -7.47
CA VAL A 27 11.79 7.33 -6.77
C VAL A 27 12.86 7.82 -7.74
N ALA A 28 13.00 7.17 -8.91
CA ALA A 28 13.96 7.59 -9.93
C ALA A 28 13.69 9.01 -10.46
N ARG A 29 12.42 9.42 -10.52
CA ARG A 29 11.98 10.75 -10.94
C ARG A 29 11.93 11.77 -9.80
N LYS A 30 12.29 11.37 -8.58
CA LYS A 30 12.15 12.17 -7.35
C LYS A 30 10.72 12.68 -7.10
N VAL A 31 9.72 11.87 -7.48
CA VAL A 31 8.31 12.17 -7.25
C VAL A 31 7.83 11.35 -6.07
N PRO A 32 7.26 11.95 -5.01
CA PRO A 32 6.70 11.20 -3.90
C PRO A 32 5.43 10.46 -4.36
N LEU A 33 5.38 9.16 -4.08
CA LEU A 33 4.21 8.32 -4.31
C LEU A 33 3.48 8.09 -2.99
N ILE A 34 2.18 8.38 -2.98
CA ILE A 34 1.27 8.17 -1.84
C ILE A 34 0.14 7.26 -2.32
N SER A 35 -0.28 6.31 -1.48
CA SER A 35 -1.37 5.39 -1.79
C SER A 35 -2.25 5.10 -0.55
N GLY A 36 -3.45 4.57 -0.77
CA GLY A 36 -4.36 4.12 0.29
C GLY A 36 -4.19 2.66 0.71
N TRP A 37 -3.29 1.91 0.07
CA TRP A 37 -3.10 0.48 0.33
C TRP A 37 -1.68 0.20 0.81
N SER A 38 -1.53 -0.46 1.96
CA SER A 38 -0.25 -0.72 2.62
C SER A 38 0.70 -1.56 1.75
N GLU A 39 0.19 -2.42 0.87
CA GLU A 39 1.01 -3.18 -0.08
C GLU A 39 1.88 -2.28 -0.97
N ILE A 40 1.41 -1.06 -1.26
CA ILE A 40 2.14 -0.11 -2.11
C ILE A 40 3.29 0.55 -1.32
N ALA A 41 3.16 0.73 0.00
CA ALA A 41 4.28 1.15 0.86
C ALA A 41 5.41 0.10 0.84
N HIS A 42 5.05 -1.18 0.96
CA HIS A 42 6.00 -2.30 0.83
C HIS A 42 6.61 -2.42 -0.57
N ALA A 43 5.88 -1.99 -1.60
CA ALA A 43 6.37 -1.95 -2.97
C ALA A 43 7.39 -0.81 -3.22
N GLY A 44 7.48 0.17 -2.31
CA GLY A 44 8.46 1.26 -2.36
C GLY A 44 7.88 2.67 -2.42
N ALA A 45 6.57 2.86 -2.19
CA ALA A 45 6.01 4.20 -2.04
C ALA A 45 6.53 4.91 -0.78
N LEU A 46 6.35 6.23 -0.69
CA LEU A 46 6.85 7.03 0.43
C LEU A 46 6.04 6.76 1.71
N PHE A 47 4.72 6.83 1.62
CA PHE A 47 3.83 6.43 2.70
C PHE A 47 2.46 6.03 2.16
N THR A 48 1.69 5.32 2.99
CA THR A 48 0.31 4.98 2.71
C THR A 48 -0.58 5.26 3.90
N TYR A 49 -1.77 5.74 3.63
CA TYR A 49 -2.78 5.95 4.66
C TYR A 49 -4.12 5.41 4.16
N GLY A 50 -4.63 4.37 4.81
CA GLY A 50 -5.89 3.78 4.41
C GLY A 50 -6.32 2.59 5.25
N PRO A 51 -7.44 1.94 4.90
CA PRO A 51 -8.01 0.88 5.69
C PRO A 51 -7.15 -0.38 5.68
N ASN A 52 -7.03 -1.05 6.83
CA ASN A 52 -6.40 -2.36 6.90
C ASN A 52 -7.24 -3.38 6.11
N LEU A 53 -6.67 -3.89 5.01
CA LEU A 53 -7.33 -4.88 4.15
C LEU A 53 -7.61 -6.21 4.86
N GLN A 54 -6.69 -6.68 5.70
CA GLN A 54 -6.87 -7.93 6.46
C GLN A 54 -8.06 -7.83 7.40
N GLU A 55 -8.20 -6.70 8.10
CA GLU A 55 -9.34 -6.45 8.98
C GLU A 55 -10.65 -6.29 8.17
N ALA A 56 -10.59 -5.58 7.05
CA ALA A 56 -11.75 -5.47 6.15
C ALA A 56 -12.23 -6.84 5.64
N TYR A 57 -11.31 -7.75 5.29
CA TYR A 57 -11.66 -9.10 4.85
C TYR A 57 -12.24 -9.96 5.97
N LYS A 58 -11.76 -9.83 7.21
CA LYS A 58 -12.35 -10.53 8.37
C LYS A 58 -13.81 -10.11 8.57
N ARG A 59 -14.08 -8.80 8.46
CA ARG A 59 -15.46 -8.29 8.54
C ARG A 59 -16.31 -8.79 7.39
N LEU A 60 -15.77 -8.80 6.17
CA LEU A 60 -16.47 -9.34 5.01
C LEU A 60 -16.82 -10.83 5.20
N ALA A 61 -15.95 -11.62 5.84
CA ALA A 61 -16.26 -13.01 6.18
C ALA A 61 -17.45 -13.12 7.14
N LEU A 62 -17.58 -12.22 8.13
CA LEU A 62 -18.74 -12.16 9.01
C LEU A 62 -20.03 -11.82 8.24
N TYR A 63 -19.97 -10.96 7.22
CA TYR A 63 -21.10 -10.71 6.33
C TYR A 63 -21.51 -11.96 5.57
N VAL A 64 -20.54 -12.71 5.03
CA VAL A 64 -20.82 -13.96 4.31
C VAL A 64 -21.51 -14.96 5.23
N VAL A 65 -21.06 -15.13 6.48
CA VAL A 65 -21.71 -16.00 7.46
C VAL A 65 -23.16 -15.56 7.70
N ARG A 66 -23.42 -14.26 7.90
CA ARG A 66 -24.78 -13.74 8.10
C ARG A 66 -25.70 -14.03 6.90
N VAL A 67 -25.19 -13.92 5.68
CA VAL A 67 -25.96 -14.23 4.46
C VAL A 67 -26.24 -15.73 4.36
N LEU A 68 -25.27 -16.58 4.69
CA LEU A 68 -25.44 -18.03 4.71
C LEU A 68 -26.45 -18.47 5.77
N ASP A 69 -26.53 -17.77 6.90
CA ASP A 69 -27.54 -17.97 7.95
C ASP A 69 -28.95 -17.46 7.56
N GLY A 70 -29.11 -16.93 6.35
CA GLY A 70 -30.41 -16.51 5.79
C GLY A 70 -30.75 -15.03 5.95
N ALA A 71 -29.81 -14.19 6.39
CA ALA A 71 -30.02 -12.75 6.41
C ALA A 71 -30.14 -12.20 4.97
N ALA A 72 -31.14 -11.35 4.72
CA ALA A 72 -31.28 -10.68 3.44
C ALA A 72 -30.14 -9.68 3.23
N ALA A 73 -29.43 -9.78 2.12
CA ALA A 73 -28.32 -8.86 1.79
C ALA A 73 -28.77 -7.38 1.77
N ALA A 74 -30.04 -7.13 1.45
CA ALA A 74 -30.63 -5.78 1.43
C ALA A 74 -30.84 -5.15 2.83
N THR A 75 -30.86 -5.95 3.90
CA THR A 75 -31.03 -5.46 5.27
C THR A 75 -29.72 -5.35 6.04
N LEU A 76 -28.61 -5.85 5.48
CA LEU A 76 -27.31 -5.73 6.12
C LEU A 76 -26.83 -4.27 6.02
N PRO A 77 -26.40 -3.66 7.14
CA PRO A 77 -25.88 -2.29 7.12
C PRO A 77 -24.57 -2.26 6.31
N ILE A 78 -24.24 -1.12 5.71
CA ILE A 78 -22.93 -0.92 5.09
C ILE A 78 -21.95 -0.51 6.20
N GLU A 79 -20.97 -1.36 6.51
CA GLU A 79 -19.93 -1.06 7.50
C GLU A 79 -18.79 -0.26 6.87
N GLN A 80 -18.39 0.85 7.52
CA GLN A 80 -17.17 1.58 7.16
C GLN A 80 -15.94 0.98 7.86
N PRO A 81 -14.76 0.98 7.21
CA PRO A 81 -13.51 0.58 7.86
C PRO A 81 -13.24 1.49 9.06
N THR A 82 -13.09 0.91 10.25
CA THR A 82 -12.80 1.68 11.47
C THR A 82 -11.31 1.68 11.82
N VAL A 83 -10.53 0.78 11.19
CA VAL A 83 -9.09 0.66 11.41
C VAL A 83 -8.40 1.19 10.17
N LEU A 84 -7.73 2.32 10.34
CA LEU A 84 -6.87 2.93 9.34
C LEU A 84 -5.43 2.69 9.78
N GLU A 85 -4.57 2.37 8.82
CA GLU A 85 -3.15 2.14 9.02
C GLU A 85 -2.36 3.22 8.29
N PHE A 86 -1.37 3.76 9.00
CA PHE A 86 -0.38 4.66 8.46
C PHE A 86 0.98 3.98 8.38
N VAL A 87 1.43 3.70 7.16
CA VAL A 87 2.72 3.03 6.89
C VAL A 87 3.67 4.00 6.21
N ILE A 88 4.87 4.17 6.73
CA ILE A 88 5.89 5.08 6.18
C ILE A 88 7.13 4.28 5.75
N ASN A 89 7.73 4.65 4.62
CA ASN A 89 8.99 4.08 4.14
C ASN A 89 10.15 5.07 4.32
N GLN A 90 11.01 4.81 5.30
CA GLN A 90 12.19 5.64 5.60
C GLN A 90 13.26 5.53 4.53
N LYS A 91 13.50 4.32 3.98
CA LYS A 91 14.41 4.08 2.86
C LYS A 91 14.05 4.95 1.66
N THR A 92 12.77 4.97 1.31
CA THR A 92 12.26 5.78 0.21
C THR A 92 12.36 7.27 0.50
N ALA A 93 12.06 7.71 1.72
CA ALA A 93 12.23 9.11 2.12
C ALA A 93 13.69 9.58 1.97
N ALA A 94 14.65 8.76 2.43
CA ALA A 94 16.07 9.03 2.27
C ALA A 94 16.50 9.08 0.80
N ALA A 95 16.01 8.15 -0.03
CA ALA A 95 16.27 8.14 -1.47
C ALA A 95 15.72 9.37 -2.20
N LEU A 96 14.60 9.93 -1.71
CA LEU A 96 14.00 11.16 -2.20
C LEU A 96 14.66 12.44 -1.63
N GLY A 97 15.56 12.31 -0.65
CA GLY A 97 16.18 13.43 0.05
C GLY A 97 15.22 14.18 0.99
N LEU A 98 14.16 13.51 1.46
CA LEU A 98 13.17 14.08 2.37
C LEU A 98 13.53 13.74 3.81
N THR A 99 13.57 14.76 4.68
CA THR A 99 13.71 14.57 6.12
C THR A 99 12.32 14.49 6.75
N LEU A 100 11.95 13.32 7.27
CA LEU A 100 10.66 13.11 7.90
C LEU A 100 10.66 13.69 9.33
N PRO A 101 9.66 14.50 9.72
CA PRO A 101 9.56 15.00 11.08
C PRO A 101 9.36 13.85 12.08
N PRO A 102 9.99 13.89 13.27
CA PRO A 102 9.83 12.84 14.28
C PRO A 102 8.38 12.71 14.77
N ALA A 103 7.60 13.79 14.74
CA ALA A 103 6.17 13.76 15.05
C ALA A 103 5.37 12.89 14.07
N LEU A 104 5.79 12.85 12.80
CA LEU A 104 5.14 12.03 11.77
C LEU A 104 5.50 10.56 11.92
N LEU A 105 6.77 10.27 12.23
CA LEU A 105 7.22 8.91 12.52
C LEU A 105 6.55 8.33 13.76
N ALA A 106 6.30 9.16 14.78
CA ALA A 106 5.60 8.75 15.99
C ALA A 106 4.10 8.43 15.78
N GLN A 107 3.50 8.92 14.68
CA GLN A 107 2.12 8.61 14.32
C GLN A 107 2.00 7.39 13.40
N ALA A 108 3.11 6.91 12.82
CA ALA A 108 3.10 5.77 11.94
C ALA A 108 2.86 4.48 12.72
N ASP A 109 1.88 3.70 12.29
CA ASP A 109 1.61 2.37 12.84
C ASP A 109 2.70 1.38 12.41
N GLU A 110 3.23 1.56 11.19
CA GLU A 110 4.32 0.76 10.66
C GLU A 110 5.37 1.64 9.99
N ILE A 111 6.64 1.32 10.26
CA ILE A 111 7.78 2.00 9.67
C ILE A 111 8.63 0.97 8.92
N ILE A 112 8.69 1.13 7.61
CA ILE A 112 9.55 0.33 6.73
C ILE A 112 10.91 0.99 6.71
N GLU A 113 11.87 0.33 7.38
CA GLU A 113 13.29 0.69 7.34
C GLU A 113 13.93 0.31 6.03
#